data_AF-A0A3N5HUA1-F1
#
_entry.id   AF-A0A3N5HUA1-F1
#
_cell.length_a   1.000
_cell.length_b   1.000
_cell.length_c   1.000
_cell.angle_alpha   90.00
_cell.angle_beta   90.00
_cell.angle_gamma   90.00
#
_symmetry.space_group_name_H-M   'P 1'
#
loop_
_entity.id
_entity.type
_entity.pdbx_description
1 polymer ?
#
loop_
_entity_poly.entity_id
_entity_poly.type
_entity_poly.pdbx_seq_one_letter_code
_entity_poly.pdbx_strand_id
1 'polypeptide(L)'
;MLTLKKESLEQYLRARFGPGVTLLSYEVIGKASSKGAQKQYGYGTPVKLTFRIGHRRQSAVLETMKPGPFGHEHPADRAQAILWDYDSYGRLPRHVKALDVGAFTVDQALISVAQAKEFFVLTQWTEGTSYHLDLERLAKGGRLRMQDRERVNAMARYLAEIHARKLRDPSLYRRRLRELLGHGECIMGLTDSYPDRYEFITADLLRRIEEACNRWRWHLHGEGQRLSQVHGDFHPWNVLFRKGTDFSVLDRS
;
A
#
# COMPACT_ATOMS: atom_id res chain seq x y z
N MET A 1 -16.73 10.44 -6.12
CA MET A 1 -15.62 11.33 -5.74
C MET A 1 -15.84 11.78 -4.31
N LEU A 2 -14.80 11.90 -3.49
CA LEU A 2 -14.91 12.48 -2.16
C LEU A 2 -15.24 13.98 -2.30
N THR A 3 -16.37 14.40 -1.75
CA THR A 3 -16.80 15.81 -1.76
C THR A 3 -16.49 16.39 -0.39
N LEU A 4 -15.80 17.53 -0.31
CA LEU A 4 -15.62 18.21 0.96
C LEU A 4 -16.94 18.84 1.40
N LYS A 5 -17.46 18.38 2.54
CA LYS A 5 -18.61 18.99 3.21
C LYS A 5 -18.11 20.04 4.20
N LYS A 6 -18.80 21.18 4.26
CA LYS A 6 -18.44 22.28 5.15
C LYS A 6 -18.48 21.83 6.61
N GLU A 7 -19.49 21.05 6.96
CA GLU A 7 -19.72 20.52 8.30
C GLU A 7 -18.56 19.61 8.74
N SER A 8 -18.08 18.74 7.84
CA SER A 8 -16.92 17.88 8.11
C SER A 8 -15.64 18.70 8.35
N LEU A 9 -15.42 19.77 7.59
CA LEU A 9 -14.27 20.67 7.78
C LEU A 9 -14.36 21.43 9.10
N GLU A 10 -15.55 21.92 9.47
CA GLU A 10 -15.77 22.59 10.75
C GLU A 10 -15.54 21.65 11.93
N GLN A 11 -16.08 20.44 11.88
CA GLN A 11 -15.90 19.43 12.91
C GLN A 11 -14.41 19.07 13.08
N TYR A 12 -13.72 18.85 11.96
CA TYR A 12 -12.29 18.56 11.95
C TYR A 12 -11.46 19.70 12.56
N LEU A 13 -11.69 20.95 12.12
CA LEU A 13 -10.97 22.10 12.67
C LEU A 13 -11.22 22.27 14.17
N ARG A 14 -12.46 22.04 14.63
CA ARG A 14 -12.77 22.07 16.07
C ARG A 14 -12.07 20.95 16.85
N ALA A 15 -12.03 19.74 16.30
CA ALA A 15 -11.32 18.63 16.92
C ALA A 15 -9.81 18.91 17.01
N ARG A 16 -9.22 19.50 15.96
CA ARG A 16 -7.77 19.72 15.86
C ARG A 16 -7.26 20.94 16.62
N PHE A 17 -8.01 22.04 16.59
CA PHE A 17 -7.60 23.35 17.10
C PHE A 17 -8.46 23.86 18.27
N GLY A 18 -9.46 23.09 18.70
CA GLY A 18 -10.34 23.38 19.84
C GLY A 18 -11.75 23.84 19.44
N PRO A 19 -12.74 23.73 20.35
CA PRO A 19 -14.16 23.94 20.04
C PRO A 19 -14.50 25.38 19.62
N GLY A 20 -13.69 26.36 20.01
CA GLY A 20 -13.88 27.78 19.65
C GLY A 20 -13.48 28.13 18.21
N VAL A 21 -13.03 27.17 17.41
CA VAL A 21 -12.63 27.43 16.02
C VAL A 21 -13.83 27.60 15.11
N THR A 22 -13.77 28.64 14.27
CA THR A 22 -14.78 28.94 13.25
C THR A 22 -14.15 28.94 11.87
N LEU A 23 -14.67 28.10 10.97
CA LEU A 23 -14.31 28.14 9.55
C LEU A 23 -14.90 29.41 8.91
N LEU A 24 -14.05 30.21 8.26
CA LEU A 24 -14.45 31.45 7.59
C LEU A 24 -14.65 31.23 6.08
N SER A 25 -13.72 30.53 5.42
CA SER A 25 -13.83 30.18 4.00
C SER A 25 -13.04 28.90 3.67
N TYR A 26 -13.43 28.22 2.60
CA TYR A 26 -12.65 27.15 1.99
C TYR A 26 -12.70 27.27 0.46
N GLU A 27 -11.54 27.29 -0.18
CA GLU A 27 -11.39 27.65 -1.60
C GLU A 27 -10.36 26.75 -2.28
N VAL A 28 -10.66 26.29 -3.49
CA VAL A 28 -9.69 25.52 -4.30
C VAL A 28 -8.58 26.45 -4.78
N ILE A 29 -7.33 26.04 -4.61
CA ILE A 29 -6.15 26.72 -5.15
C ILE A 29 -5.75 26.06 -6.47
N GLY A 30 -5.32 26.84 -7.46
CA GLY A 30 -4.69 26.31 -8.68
C GLY A 30 -5.62 25.93 -9.84
N LYS A 31 -6.93 26.22 -9.78
CA LYS A 31 -7.78 26.25 -10.98
C LYS A 31 -7.89 27.69 -11.48
N ALA A 32 -7.48 27.93 -12.72
CA ALA A 32 -7.83 29.14 -13.44
C ALA A 32 -9.35 29.38 -13.32
N SER A 33 -9.69 30.59 -12.93
CA SER A 33 -11.03 31.13 -12.77
C SER A 33 -11.94 30.73 -13.94
N SER A 34 -12.90 29.85 -13.68
CA SER A 34 -14.15 29.85 -14.43
C SER A 34 -15.26 30.13 -13.43
N LYS A 35 -15.76 31.37 -13.49
CA LYS A 35 -16.96 31.81 -12.78
C LYS A 35 -18.09 30.80 -12.99
N GLY A 36 -18.78 30.45 -11.91
CA GLY A 36 -20.09 29.81 -11.97
C GLY A 36 -20.13 28.32 -11.60
N ALA A 37 -21.04 28.05 -10.66
CA ALA A 37 -21.56 26.76 -10.22
C ALA A 37 -20.65 25.87 -9.38
N GLN A 38 -21.24 25.35 -8.29
CA GLN A 38 -20.73 24.33 -7.37
C GLN A 38 -20.16 23.12 -8.15
N LYS A 39 -18.89 23.18 -8.54
CA LYS A 39 -18.21 22.09 -9.24
C LYS A 39 -17.64 21.11 -8.22
N GLN A 40 -18.13 19.88 -8.31
CA GLN A 40 -17.66 18.71 -7.57
C GLN A 40 -16.12 18.67 -7.46
N TYR A 41 -15.66 18.50 -6.22
CA TYR A 41 -14.24 18.51 -5.84
C TYR A 41 -13.62 17.14 -6.14
N GLY A 42 -12.47 17.13 -6.81
CA GLY A 42 -11.72 15.91 -7.11
C GLY A 42 -10.46 15.81 -6.25
N TYR A 43 -10.05 14.58 -5.96
CA TYR A 43 -8.75 14.22 -5.37
C TYR A 43 -7.59 15.02 -6.00
N GLY A 44 -6.48 15.29 -5.31
CA GLY A 44 -5.31 15.98 -5.87
C GLY A 44 -5.39 17.50 -5.96
N THR A 45 -6.47 18.10 -5.47
CA THR A 45 -6.70 19.54 -5.60
C THR A 45 -6.50 20.21 -4.25
N PRO A 46 -5.52 21.11 -4.08
CA PRO A 46 -5.28 21.79 -2.81
C PRO A 46 -6.45 22.74 -2.48
N VAL A 47 -6.88 22.71 -1.22
CA VAL A 47 -7.96 23.56 -0.72
C VAL A 47 -7.44 24.45 0.40
N LYS A 48 -7.46 25.75 0.19
CA LYS A 48 -7.17 26.72 1.25
C LYS A 48 -8.33 26.73 2.23
N LEU A 49 -8.05 26.50 3.50
CA LEU A 49 -8.96 26.73 4.61
C LEU A 49 -8.56 28.02 5.30
N THR A 50 -9.50 28.94 5.49
CA THR A 50 -9.32 30.11 6.34
C THR A 50 -10.23 29.98 7.54
N PHE A 51 -9.68 30.05 8.74
CA PHE A 51 -10.42 29.88 9.98
C PHE A 51 -9.91 30.84 11.05
N ARG A 52 -10.67 30.94 12.15
CA ARG A 52 -10.37 31.82 13.27
C ARG A 52 -10.28 31.02 14.56
N ILE A 53 -9.21 31.26 15.31
CA ILE A 53 -8.98 30.76 16.68
C ILE A 53 -8.97 31.97 17.61
N GLY A 54 -10.03 32.16 18.39
CA GLY A 54 -10.22 33.39 19.19
C GLY A 54 -10.24 34.64 18.29
N HIS A 55 -9.27 35.54 18.47
CA HIS A 55 -9.11 36.75 17.62
C HIS A 55 -8.14 36.55 16.45
N ARG A 56 -7.44 35.41 16.37
CA ARG A 56 -6.43 35.17 15.34
C ARG A 56 -7.04 34.50 14.12
N ARG A 57 -6.85 35.11 12.95
CA ARG A 57 -7.16 34.51 11.65
C ARG A 57 -5.96 33.69 11.17
N GLN A 58 -6.19 32.45 10.78
CA GLN A 58 -5.18 31.54 10.27
C GLN A 58 -5.65 30.94 8.94
N SER A 59 -4.69 30.54 8.11
CA SER A 59 -4.95 29.77 6.90
C SER A 59 -4.10 28.50 6.89
N ALA A 60 -4.67 27.44 6.33
CA ALA A 60 -3.99 26.18 6.07
C ALA A 60 -4.37 25.68 4.67
N VAL A 61 -3.59 24.75 4.12
CA VAL A 61 -3.96 24.06 2.88
C VAL A 61 -4.23 22.60 3.22
N LEU A 62 -5.40 22.11 2.80
CA LEU A 62 -5.76 20.70 2.83
C LEU A 62 -5.46 20.12 1.46
N GLU A 63 -4.54 19.15 1.42
CA GLU A 63 -4.10 18.50 0.18
C GLU A 63 -4.46 17.02 0.19
N THR A 64 -4.66 16.46 -1.00
CA THR A 64 -4.89 15.02 -1.23
C THR A 64 -4.10 14.62 -2.46
N MET A 65 -3.90 13.32 -2.71
CA MET A 65 -3.09 12.84 -3.83
C MET A 65 -3.92 12.05 -4.85
N LYS A 66 -3.97 12.46 -6.13
CA LYS A 66 -4.75 11.71 -7.14
C LYS A 66 -4.19 10.29 -7.34
N PRO A 67 -5.06 9.29 -7.58
CA PRO A 67 -4.62 8.04 -8.17
C PRO A 67 -3.86 8.28 -9.48
N GLY A 68 -2.75 7.56 -9.68
CA GLY A 68 -1.90 7.69 -10.85
C GLY A 68 -0.85 6.57 -10.95
N PRO A 69 -0.25 6.36 -12.14
CA PRO A 69 0.56 5.17 -12.46
C PRO A 69 1.98 5.16 -11.85
N PHE A 70 2.28 6.17 -11.02
CA PHE A 70 3.61 6.44 -10.48
C PHE A 70 3.74 5.99 -9.02
N GLY A 71 3.00 4.96 -8.62
CA GLY A 71 2.94 4.51 -7.23
C GLY A 71 1.91 5.29 -6.41
N HIS A 72 0.79 5.70 -7.01
CA HIS A 72 -0.33 6.33 -6.30
C HIS A 72 -1.65 5.58 -6.53
N GLU A 73 -1.62 4.39 -7.13
CA GLU A 73 -2.81 3.67 -7.58
C GLU A 73 -3.68 3.21 -6.38
N HIS A 74 -3.05 2.66 -5.34
CA HIS A 74 -3.72 2.18 -4.13
C HIS A 74 -3.81 3.27 -3.04
N PRO A 75 -4.82 3.20 -2.16
CA PRO A 75 -4.89 4.09 -1.00
C PRO A 75 -3.65 4.02 -0.11
N ALA A 76 -3.05 2.83 0.04
CA ALA A 76 -1.85 2.64 0.85
C ALA A 76 -0.65 3.45 0.33
N ASP A 77 -0.41 3.46 -0.99
CA ASP A 77 0.72 4.22 -1.56
C ASP A 77 0.58 5.72 -1.30
N ARG A 78 -0.65 6.23 -1.44
CA ARG A 78 -0.94 7.64 -1.17
C ARG A 78 -0.84 7.97 0.32
N ALA A 79 -1.25 7.05 1.17
CA ALA A 79 -1.09 7.20 2.61
C ALA A 79 0.39 7.25 3.00
N GLN A 80 1.22 6.35 2.45
CA GLN A 80 2.67 6.35 2.65
C GLN A 80 3.28 7.71 2.29
N ALA A 81 2.97 8.24 1.10
CA ALA A 81 3.51 9.53 0.66
C ALA A 81 3.06 10.70 1.56
N ILE A 82 1.77 10.77 1.91
CA ILE A 82 1.23 11.85 2.76
C ILE A 82 1.77 11.77 4.20
N LEU A 83 1.97 10.56 4.73
CA LEU A 83 2.60 10.36 6.04
C LEU A 83 4.06 10.81 6.02
N TRP A 84 4.79 10.52 4.94
CA TRP A 84 6.17 10.99 4.76
C TRP A 84 6.25 12.52 4.62
N ASP A 85 5.33 13.14 3.88
CA ASP A 85 5.23 14.60 3.79
C ASP A 85 5.07 15.22 5.18
N TYR A 86 4.16 14.67 6.01
CA TYR A 86 3.96 15.15 7.37
C TYR A 86 5.21 15.05 8.24
N ASP A 87 5.92 13.92 8.16
CA ASP A 87 7.14 13.67 8.93
C ASP A 87 8.33 14.55 8.49
N SER A 88 8.45 14.80 7.18
CA SER A 88 9.62 15.43 6.58
C SER A 88 9.53 16.96 6.45
N TYR A 89 8.33 17.51 6.20
CA TYR A 89 8.16 18.94 5.90
C TYR A 89 8.71 19.87 6.99
N GLY A 90 8.55 19.50 8.25
CA GLY A 90 9.02 20.31 9.38
C GLY A 90 10.54 20.29 9.58
N ARG A 91 11.26 19.35 8.95
CA ARG A 91 12.71 19.14 9.14
C ARG A 91 13.56 19.94 8.16
N LEU A 92 13.00 20.33 7.01
CA LEU A 92 13.70 21.10 6.00
C LEU A 92 13.60 22.61 6.29
N PRO A 93 14.72 23.34 6.50
CA PRO A 93 14.68 24.78 6.74
C PRO A 93 13.95 25.53 5.62
N ARG A 94 13.11 26.49 6.01
CA ARG A 94 12.29 27.33 5.10
C ARG A 94 11.21 26.57 4.32
N HIS A 95 10.98 25.29 4.60
CA HIS A 95 9.81 24.57 4.12
C HIS A 95 8.59 24.90 5.00
N VAL A 96 7.40 24.86 4.41
CA VAL A 96 6.15 24.98 5.19
C VAL A 96 6.01 23.80 6.14
N LYS A 97 5.50 24.02 7.35
CA LYS A 97 5.24 22.94 8.30
C LYS A 97 3.92 22.25 7.97
N ALA A 98 3.91 20.92 7.96
CA ALA A 98 2.67 20.17 7.96
C ALA A 98 1.99 20.34 9.34
N LEU A 99 0.73 20.77 9.36
CA LEU A 99 0.00 21.07 10.60
C LEU A 99 -0.72 19.84 11.17
N ASP A 100 -1.03 18.88 10.31
CA ASP A 100 -1.73 17.63 10.64
C ASP A 100 -1.58 16.65 9.46
N VAL A 101 -1.92 15.38 9.70
CA VAL A 101 -2.06 14.33 8.70
C VAL A 101 -3.23 13.44 9.06
N GLY A 102 -3.96 12.95 8.06
CA GLY A 102 -5.22 12.28 8.31
C GLY A 102 -5.80 11.54 7.11
N ALA A 103 -6.98 10.97 7.33
CA ALA A 103 -7.73 10.24 6.33
C ALA A 103 -9.19 10.72 6.27
N PHE A 104 -9.85 10.42 5.16
CA PHE A 104 -11.29 10.55 5.04
C PHE A 104 -11.97 9.23 5.37
N THR A 105 -13.00 9.28 6.21
CA THR A 105 -13.86 8.12 6.48
C THR A 105 -14.84 7.89 5.33
N VAL A 106 -15.55 6.75 5.37
CA VAL A 106 -16.62 6.42 4.40
C VAL A 106 -17.71 7.50 4.35
N ASP A 107 -18.00 8.15 5.48
CA ASP A 107 -18.99 9.23 5.60
C ASP A 107 -18.44 10.61 5.25
N GLN A 108 -17.18 10.68 4.78
CA GLN A 108 -16.47 11.91 4.42
C GLN A 108 -16.17 12.80 5.63
N ALA A 109 -16.07 12.23 6.83
CA ALA A 109 -15.46 12.90 7.98
C ALA A 109 -13.93 12.84 7.85
N LEU A 110 -13.23 13.79 8.46
CA LEU A 110 -11.77 13.80 8.50
C LEU A 110 -11.32 13.33 9.88
N ILE A 111 -10.37 12.39 9.89
CA ILE A 111 -9.72 11.90 11.10
C ILE A 111 -8.24 12.23 11.05
N SER A 112 -7.70 12.77 12.16
CA SER A 112 -6.26 12.97 12.31
C SER A 112 -5.60 11.67 12.76
N VAL A 113 -4.43 11.40 12.20
CA VAL A 113 -3.52 10.32 12.63
C VAL A 113 -2.18 10.87 13.09
N ALA A 114 -2.05 12.20 13.25
CA ALA A 114 -0.79 12.86 13.61
C ALA A 114 -0.20 12.45 14.98
N GLN A 115 -1.03 11.89 15.87
CA GLN A 115 -0.56 11.36 17.16
C GLN A 115 -0.10 9.89 17.08
N ALA A 116 -0.31 9.22 15.95
CA ALA A 116 0.19 7.86 15.75
C ALA A 116 1.71 7.88 15.67
N LYS A 117 2.35 7.00 16.45
CA LYS A 117 3.80 6.74 16.37
C LYS A 117 4.12 5.52 15.52
N GLU A 118 3.23 4.54 15.55
CA GLU A 118 3.34 3.29 14.80
C GLU A 118 1.94 2.83 14.38
N PHE A 119 1.86 2.19 13.22
CA PHE A 119 0.64 1.57 12.71
C PHE A 119 0.66 0.07 13.01
N PHE A 120 -0.51 -0.49 13.31
CA PHE A 120 -0.65 -1.92 13.52
C PHE A 120 -1.79 -2.47 12.67
N VAL A 121 -1.66 -3.74 12.29
CA VAL A 121 -2.76 -4.54 11.74
C VAL A 121 -3.15 -5.57 12.79
N LEU A 122 -4.45 -5.69 13.06
CA LEU A 122 -4.99 -6.76 13.90
C LEU A 122 -5.69 -7.76 12.98
N THR A 123 -5.11 -8.94 12.85
CA THR A 123 -5.63 -10.03 12.01
C THR A 123 -6.39 -11.04 12.87
N GLN A 124 -7.29 -11.81 12.25
CA GLN A 124 -7.95 -12.91 12.96
C GLN A 124 -6.91 -14.00 13.30
N TRP A 125 -7.06 -14.63 14.46
CA TRP A 125 -6.33 -15.86 14.77
C TRP A 125 -6.85 -17.01 13.91
N THR A 126 -5.94 -17.88 13.44
CA THR A 126 -6.30 -19.15 12.82
C THR A 126 -5.43 -20.27 13.35
N GLU A 127 -6.05 -21.40 13.66
CA GLU A 127 -5.34 -22.63 14.01
C GLU A 127 -4.87 -23.36 12.74
N GLY A 128 -3.87 -24.24 12.88
CA GLY A 128 -3.42 -25.15 11.83
C GLY A 128 -1.95 -25.54 11.96
N THR A 129 -1.54 -26.55 11.20
CA THR A 129 -0.16 -27.02 11.08
C THR A 129 0.49 -26.45 9.83
N SER A 130 1.67 -25.84 9.96
CA SER A 130 2.41 -25.30 8.81
C SER A 130 2.75 -26.38 7.78
N TYR A 131 2.53 -26.07 6.49
CA TYR A 131 2.87 -26.97 5.39
C TYR A 131 4.38 -27.27 5.32
N HIS A 132 5.23 -26.37 5.84
CA HIS A 132 6.66 -26.64 5.96
C HIS A 132 6.97 -27.97 6.68
N LEU A 133 6.17 -28.35 7.69
CA LEU A 133 6.38 -29.59 8.42
C LEU A 133 6.14 -30.84 7.57
N ASP A 134 5.25 -30.78 6.58
CA ASP A 134 5.06 -31.87 5.61
C ASP A 134 6.33 -32.03 4.76
N LEU A 135 6.88 -30.92 4.29
CA LEU A 135 8.09 -30.91 3.46
C LEU A 135 9.33 -31.32 4.24
N GLU A 136 9.48 -30.85 5.48
CA GLU A 136 10.59 -31.21 6.35
C GLU A 136 10.61 -32.72 6.62
N ARG A 137 9.43 -33.30 6.91
CA ARG A 137 9.27 -34.74 7.08
C ARG A 137 9.68 -35.51 5.83
N LEU A 138 9.30 -35.06 4.64
CA LEU A 138 9.71 -35.69 3.39
C LEU A 138 11.23 -35.56 3.15
N ALA A 139 11.81 -34.39 3.41
CA ALA A 139 13.25 -34.15 3.28
C ALA A 139 14.09 -35.04 4.22
N LYS A 140 13.56 -35.37 5.41
CA LYS A 140 14.18 -36.31 6.37
C LYS A 140 13.97 -37.79 6.01
N GLY A 141 13.47 -38.11 4.81
CA GLY A 141 13.28 -39.48 4.34
C GLY A 141 11.92 -40.10 4.70
N GLY A 142 10.96 -39.30 5.15
CA GLY A 142 9.59 -39.75 5.40
C GLY A 142 8.92 -40.28 4.11
N ARG A 143 8.18 -41.38 4.22
CA ARG A 143 7.42 -41.93 3.08
C ARG A 143 6.34 -40.95 2.62
N LEU A 144 6.21 -40.81 1.30
CA LEU A 144 5.14 -40.04 0.67
C LEU A 144 3.78 -40.64 1.03
N ARG A 145 2.88 -39.80 1.54
CA ARG A 145 1.52 -40.16 1.95
C ARG A 145 0.53 -39.74 0.87
N MET A 146 -0.64 -40.39 0.84
CA MET A 146 -1.76 -39.96 0.00
C MET A 146 -2.13 -38.50 0.29
N GLN A 147 -2.16 -38.11 1.56
CA GLN A 147 -2.49 -36.76 2.01
C GLN A 147 -1.57 -35.68 1.42
N ASP A 148 -0.27 -35.96 1.23
CA ASP A 148 0.65 -34.95 0.67
C ASP A 148 0.23 -34.59 -0.77
N ARG A 149 -0.17 -35.60 -1.55
CA ARG A 149 -0.68 -35.41 -2.91
C ARG A 149 -1.99 -34.65 -2.91
N GLU A 150 -2.89 -34.97 -1.99
CA GLU A 150 -4.18 -34.28 -1.84
C GLU A 150 -3.99 -32.81 -1.47
N ARG A 151 -3.07 -32.50 -0.55
CA ARG A 151 -2.73 -31.13 -0.14
C ARG A 151 -2.14 -30.32 -1.28
N VAL A 152 -1.19 -30.89 -2.04
CA VAL A 152 -0.64 -30.23 -3.24
C VAL A 152 -1.73 -29.95 -4.27
N ASN A 153 -2.63 -30.91 -4.51
CA ASN A 153 -3.77 -30.71 -5.41
C ASN A 153 -4.72 -29.60 -4.93
N ALA A 154 -4.97 -29.54 -3.62
CA ALA A 154 -5.81 -28.49 -3.04
C ALA A 154 -5.19 -27.10 -3.18
N MET A 155 -3.89 -26.96 -2.89
CA MET A 155 -3.15 -25.70 -3.09
C MET A 155 -3.08 -25.30 -4.56
N ALA A 156 -2.85 -26.25 -5.47
CA ALA A 156 -2.84 -25.97 -6.90
C ALA A 156 -4.21 -25.47 -7.41
N ARG A 157 -5.31 -26.09 -6.95
CA ARG A 157 -6.67 -25.63 -7.26
C ARG A 157 -6.93 -24.24 -6.71
N TYR A 158 -6.53 -23.97 -5.47
CA TYR A 158 -6.62 -22.64 -4.87
C TYR A 158 -5.85 -21.58 -5.67
N LEU A 159 -4.61 -21.87 -6.05
CA LEU A 159 -3.82 -20.97 -6.89
C LEU A 159 -4.49 -20.72 -8.25
N ALA A 160 -5.02 -21.76 -8.89
CA ALA A 160 -5.78 -21.61 -10.14
C ALA A 160 -7.03 -20.74 -9.96
N GLU A 161 -7.77 -20.92 -8.85
CA GLU A 161 -8.95 -20.13 -8.52
C GLU A 161 -8.61 -18.64 -8.36
N ILE A 162 -7.59 -18.31 -7.54
CA ILE A 162 -7.21 -16.89 -7.36
C ILE A 162 -6.61 -16.30 -8.64
N HIS A 163 -5.84 -17.08 -9.42
CA HIS A 163 -5.24 -16.61 -10.67
C HIS A 163 -6.27 -16.42 -11.80
N ALA A 164 -7.44 -17.06 -11.71
CA ALA A 164 -8.55 -16.86 -12.63
C ALA A 164 -9.23 -15.48 -12.47
N ARG A 165 -9.04 -14.81 -11.31
CA ARG A 165 -9.47 -13.42 -11.11
C ARG A 165 -8.53 -12.48 -11.87
N LYS A 166 -8.92 -12.15 -13.09
CA LYS A 166 -8.19 -11.24 -13.99
C LYS A 166 -8.68 -9.80 -13.85
N LEU A 167 -7.77 -8.85 -14.07
CA LEU A 167 -8.09 -7.43 -14.21
C LEU A 167 -7.41 -6.90 -15.47
N ARG A 168 -8.14 -6.13 -16.29
CA ARG A 168 -7.57 -5.46 -17.45
C ARG A 168 -7.03 -4.08 -17.04
N ASP A 169 -5.81 -4.07 -16.53
CA ASP A 169 -5.08 -2.85 -16.19
C ASP A 169 -3.60 -2.99 -16.56
N PRO A 170 -3.21 -2.61 -17.80
CA PRO A 170 -1.82 -2.69 -18.24
C PRO A 170 -0.87 -1.83 -17.40
N SER A 171 -1.35 -0.73 -16.82
CA SER A 171 -0.54 0.15 -15.99
C SER A 171 -0.20 -0.52 -14.66
N LEU A 172 -1.20 -1.13 -14.02
CA LEU A 172 -0.98 -1.90 -12.79
C LEU A 172 -0.06 -3.09 -13.02
N TYR A 173 -0.20 -3.80 -14.14
CA TYR A 173 0.70 -4.89 -14.49
C TYR A 173 2.16 -4.42 -14.63
N ARG A 174 2.39 -3.33 -15.36
CA ARG A 174 3.74 -2.72 -15.48
C ARG A 174 4.28 -2.23 -14.13
N ARG A 175 3.41 -1.72 -13.25
CA ARG A 175 3.77 -1.36 -11.89
C ARG A 175 4.25 -2.59 -11.11
N ARG A 176 3.51 -3.71 -11.11
CA ARG A 176 3.92 -4.93 -10.39
C ARG A 176 5.25 -5.47 -10.89
N LEU A 177 5.51 -5.43 -12.20
CA LEU A 177 6.82 -5.78 -12.75
C LEU A 177 7.93 -4.83 -12.28
N ARG A 178 7.64 -3.53 -12.16
CA ARG A 178 8.61 -2.54 -11.67
C ARG A 178 8.90 -2.74 -10.18
N GLU A 179 7.88 -2.96 -9.37
CA GLU A 179 8.01 -3.18 -7.92
C GLU A 179 8.74 -4.48 -7.60
N LEU A 180 8.43 -5.58 -8.31
CA LEU A 180 9.13 -6.85 -8.12
C LEU A 180 10.65 -6.70 -8.27
N LEU A 181 11.11 -5.80 -9.13
CA LEU A 181 12.53 -5.54 -9.30
C LEU A 181 13.04 -4.50 -8.30
N GLY A 182 12.39 -3.33 -8.23
CA GLY A 182 12.95 -2.15 -7.58
C GLY A 182 12.43 -1.81 -6.18
N HIS A 183 11.44 -2.54 -5.65
CA HIS A 183 10.95 -2.29 -4.30
C HIS A 183 11.92 -2.85 -3.26
N GLY A 184 12.05 -2.17 -2.12
CA GLY A 184 12.97 -2.54 -1.02
C GLY A 184 12.63 -3.83 -0.28
N GLU A 185 11.49 -4.45 -0.61
CA GLU A 185 11.06 -5.77 -0.10
C GLU A 185 11.06 -6.83 -1.22
N CYS A 186 11.63 -6.51 -2.37
CA CYS A 186 11.67 -7.40 -3.54
C CYS A 186 13.12 -7.57 -4.01
N ILE A 187 13.40 -7.77 -5.30
CA ILE A 187 14.72 -8.23 -5.77
C ILE A 187 15.85 -7.29 -5.30
N MET A 188 15.77 -5.99 -5.57
CA MET A 188 16.82 -5.04 -5.14
C MET A 188 16.96 -4.95 -3.62
N GLY A 189 15.85 -4.99 -2.88
CA GLY A 189 15.91 -5.00 -1.42
C GLY A 189 16.56 -6.25 -0.85
N LEU A 190 16.25 -7.41 -1.44
CA LEU A 190 16.84 -8.69 -1.06
C LEU A 190 18.33 -8.73 -1.41
N THR A 191 18.74 -8.25 -2.58
CA THR A 191 20.16 -8.19 -2.95
C THR A 191 20.96 -7.26 -2.04
N ASP A 192 20.41 -6.08 -1.70
CA ASP A 192 21.02 -5.13 -0.75
C ASP A 192 21.10 -5.67 0.68
N SER A 193 20.29 -6.68 1.03
CA SER A 193 20.33 -7.31 2.36
C SER A 193 21.51 -8.28 2.55
N TYR A 194 22.16 -8.72 1.46
CA TYR A 194 23.34 -9.58 1.54
C TYR A 194 24.58 -8.76 1.91
N PRO A 195 25.51 -9.32 2.70
CA PRO A 195 26.84 -8.75 2.81
C PRO A 195 27.58 -8.84 1.47
N ASP A 196 28.66 -8.06 1.30
CA ASP A 196 29.48 -8.04 0.07
C ASP A 196 29.88 -9.45 -0.43
N ARG A 197 30.03 -10.40 0.50
CA ARG A 197 30.22 -11.81 0.22
C ARG A 197 29.60 -12.71 1.29
N TYR A 198 28.88 -13.75 0.87
CA TYR A 198 28.37 -14.82 1.73
C TYR A 198 28.51 -16.18 1.02
N GLU A 199 29.36 -17.07 1.54
CA GLU A 199 29.69 -18.34 0.88
C GLU A 199 30.09 -18.14 -0.61
N PHE A 200 29.27 -18.65 -1.54
CA PHE A 200 29.45 -18.51 -2.99
C PHE A 200 28.76 -17.25 -3.57
N ILE A 201 27.98 -16.53 -2.77
CA ILE A 201 27.24 -15.33 -3.15
C ILE A 201 28.19 -14.14 -3.12
N THR A 202 28.30 -13.44 -4.25
CA THR A 202 29.17 -12.28 -4.46
C THR A 202 28.36 -11.12 -5.05
N ALA A 203 28.85 -9.88 -4.89
CA ALA A 203 28.25 -8.72 -5.54
C ALA A 203 28.08 -8.89 -7.07
N ASP A 204 29.04 -9.54 -7.76
CA ASP A 204 28.92 -9.83 -9.19
C ASP A 204 27.81 -10.84 -9.51
N LEU A 205 27.59 -11.84 -8.65
CA LEU A 205 26.46 -12.75 -8.80
C LEU A 205 25.12 -12.00 -8.64
N LEU A 206 24.98 -11.18 -7.59
CA LEU A 206 23.77 -10.41 -7.32
C LEU A 206 23.46 -9.43 -8.48
N ARG A 207 24.47 -8.69 -8.95
CA ARG A 207 24.34 -7.82 -10.14
C ARG A 207 23.85 -8.60 -11.36
N ARG A 208 24.42 -9.77 -11.65
CA ARG A 208 24.00 -10.59 -12.80
C ARG A 208 22.56 -11.08 -12.68
N ILE A 209 22.10 -11.38 -11.47
CA ILE A 209 20.71 -11.74 -11.19
C ILE A 209 19.80 -10.54 -11.50
N GLU A 210 20.11 -9.35 -10.97
CA GLU A 210 19.32 -8.13 -11.23
C GLU A 210 19.24 -7.80 -12.72
N GLU A 211 20.37 -7.88 -13.44
CA GLU A 211 20.42 -7.65 -14.89
C GLU A 211 19.55 -8.66 -15.65
N ALA A 212 19.58 -9.94 -15.25
CA ALA A 212 18.73 -10.96 -15.83
C ALA A 212 17.24 -10.69 -15.56
N CYS A 213 16.89 -10.32 -14.34
CA CYS A 213 15.53 -9.93 -13.96
C CYS A 213 15.06 -8.71 -14.77
N ASN A 214 15.90 -7.70 -14.97
CA ASN A 214 15.53 -6.53 -15.78
C ASN A 214 15.31 -6.86 -17.26
N ARG A 215 16.12 -7.76 -17.84
CA ARG A 215 15.85 -8.28 -19.20
C ARG A 215 14.48 -8.95 -19.28
N TRP A 216 14.15 -9.81 -18.31
CA TRP A 216 12.83 -10.45 -18.24
C TRP A 216 11.69 -9.46 -18.02
N ARG A 217 11.88 -8.43 -17.20
CA ARG A 217 10.90 -7.35 -17.02
C ARG A 217 10.52 -6.73 -18.37
N TRP A 218 11.51 -6.42 -19.23
CA TRP A 218 11.24 -5.88 -20.56
C TRP A 218 10.56 -6.89 -21.48
N HIS A 219 10.97 -8.16 -21.42
CA HIS A 219 10.30 -9.22 -22.17
C HIS A 219 8.82 -9.36 -21.78
N LEU A 220 8.49 -9.26 -20.49
CA LEU A 220 7.14 -9.38 -19.97
C LEU A 220 6.33 -8.08 -20.04
N HIS A 221 6.95 -6.94 -20.33
CA HIS A 221 6.36 -5.59 -20.17
C HIS A 221 5.03 -5.38 -20.92
N GLY A 222 4.87 -6.03 -22.08
CA GLY A 222 3.66 -5.93 -22.92
C GLY A 222 2.51 -6.84 -22.50
N GLU A 223 2.75 -7.77 -21.58
CA GLU A 223 1.84 -8.89 -21.28
C GLU A 223 0.74 -8.54 -20.27
N GLY A 224 0.16 -7.34 -20.37
CA GLY A 224 -0.83 -6.82 -19.41
C GLY A 224 -2.07 -7.70 -19.23
N GLN A 225 -2.41 -8.53 -20.23
CA GLN A 225 -3.48 -9.52 -20.16
C GLN A 225 -3.23 -10.64 -19.14
N ARG A 226 -1.98 -10.83 -18.69
CA ARG A 226 -1.63 -11.85 -17.70
C ARG A 226 -2.01 -11.44 -16.28
N LEU A 227 -2.26 -10.15 -16.03
CA LEU A 227 -2.56 -9.61 -14.70
C LEU A 227 -3.67 -10.39 -14.00
N SER A 228 -3.32 -10.98 -12.86
CA SER A 228 -4.23 -11.72 -11.99
C SER A 228 -4.03 -11.33 -10.53
N GLN A 229 -5.07 -11.59 -9.73
CA GLN A 229 -4.89 -11.72 -8.29
C GLN A 229 -3.87 -12.81 -8.00
N VAL A 230 -2.98 -12.54 -7.06
CA VAL A 230 -1.95 -13.45 -6.56
C VAL A 230 -1.87 -13.34 -5.04
N HIS A 231 -1.26 -14.33 -4.38
CA HIS A 231 -0.87 -14.23 -2.97
C HIS A 231 0.36 -13.32 -2.77
N GLY A 232 1.22 -13.22 -3.79
CA GLY A 232 2.47 -12.44 -3.72
C GLY A 232 3.61 -13.18 -3.03
N ASP A 233 3.32 -14.00 -2.00
CA ASP A 233 4.31 -14.79 -1.27
C ASP A 233 3.79 -16.17 -0.84
N PHE A 234 3.45 -17.03 -1.81
CA PHE A 234 2.86 -18.35 -1.53
C PHE A 234 3.94 -19.41 -1.32
N HIS A 235 4.31 -19.64 -0.06
CA HIS A 235 5.34 -20.61 0.32
C HIS A 235 4.93 -21.41 1.57
N PRO A 236 5.64 -22.50 1.91
CA PRO A 236 5.17 -23.47 2.90
C PRO A 236 4.94 -22.96 4.33
N TRP A 237 5.53 -21.83 4.70
CA TRP A 237 5.34 -21.25 6.03
C TRP A 237 4.08 -20.39 6.10
N ASN A 238 3.64 -19.83 4.98
CA ASN A 238 2.40 -19.05 4.86
C ASN A 238 1.15 -19.92 4.65
N VAL A 239 1.26 -21.24 4.71
CA VAL A 239 0.13 -22.16 4.54
C VAL A 239 -0.05 -23.00 5.80
N LEU A 240 -1.21 -22.86 6.43
CA LEU A 240 -1.60 -23.61 7.62
C LEU A 240 -2.72 -24.60 7.31
N PHE A 241 -2.45 -25.89 7.38
CA PHE A 241 -3.47 -26.93 7.23
C PHE A 241 -4.19 -27.18 8.55
N ARG A 242 -5.51 -27.03 8.55
CA ARG A 242 -6.36 -27.35 9.71
C ARG A 242 -6.64 -28.84 9.78
N LYS A 243 -7.27 -29.38 8.72
CA LYS A 243 -7.59 -30.81 8.61
C LYS A 243 -7.64 -31.26 7.16
N GLY A 244 -7.01 -32.40 6.85
CA GLY A 244 -7.02 -32.93 5.49
C GLY A 244 -6.41 -31.92 4.51
N THR A 245 -7.22 -31.46 3.56
CA THR A 245 -6.91 -30.45 2.54
C THR A 245 -7.45 -29.06 2.85
N ASP A 246 -8.09 -28.86 3.99
CA ASP A 246 -8.56 -27.55 4.42
C ASP A 246 -7.40 -26.75 5.03
N PHE A 247 -7.15 -25.56 4.49
CA PHE A 247 -6.03 -24.70 4.89
C PHE A 247 -6.40 -23.23 4.87
N SER A 248 -5.59 -22.45 5.58
CA SER A 248 -5.57 -20.99 5.54
C SER A 248 -4.24 -20.50 5.01
N VAL A 249 -4.25 -19.32 4.41
CA VAL A 249 -3.05 -18.62 3.95
C VAL A 249 -2.80 -17.39 4.82
N LEU A 250 -1.54 -17.08 5.05
CA LEU A 250 -1.07 -15.96 5.87
C LEU A 250 -0.21 -15.01 5.04
N ASP A 251 -0.02 -13.77 5.51
CA ASP A 251 1.02 -12.86 5.03
C ASP A 251 1.03 -12.64 3.50
N ARG A 252 -0.12 -12.24 2.99
CA ARG A 252 -0.29 -11.82 1.60
C ARG A 252 0.31 -10.43 1.34
N SER A 253 0.92 -10.27 0.17
CA SER A 253 1.35 -8.99 -0.41
C SER A 253 0.57 -8.55 -1.66
#